data_AF-A0A9K3HQL4-F1
#
_entry.id   AF-A0A9K3HQL4-F1
#
_cell.length_a   1.000
_cell.length_b   1.000
_cell.length_c   1.000
_cell.angle_alpha   90.00
_cell.angle_beta   90.00
_cell.angle_gamma   90.00
#
_symmetry.space_group_name_H-M   'P 1'
#
loop_
_entity.id
_entity.type
_entity.pdbx_description
1 polymer ?
#
loop_
_entity_poly.entity_id
_entity_poly.type
_entity_poly.pdbx_seq_one_letter_code
_entity_poly.pdbx_strand_id
1 'polypeptide(L)'
;MWLKAGLLVFRVGSRYSCLEFRLRVIKLYCDTCQKFLVDRLVEGSCPTPCCHYDSAQGDQCEKCGKLLNPTELVNPRCKVCANSPHICDTNHLFLQLPLLEGNVRDYISSMSVARSWSQNAIQATNVWLKEGLTLCSRVNLTRDKKRKQK
;
A
#
# COMPACT_ATOMS: atom_id res chain seq x y z
N MET A 1 2.92 -20.16 16.74
CA MET A 1 1.44 -20.17 16.70
C MET A 1 0.83 -19.10 15.79
N TRP A 2 1.36 -17.87 15.75
CA TRP A 2 0.84 -16.76 14.91
C TRP A 2 0.87 -16.98 13.38
N LEU A 3 1.86 -17.73 12.86
CA LEU A 3 1.95 -18.05 11.42
C LEU A 3 0.81 -18.95 10.91
N LYS A 4 0.19 -19.76 11.78
CA LYS A 4 -0.93 -20.64 11.40
C LYS A 4 -2.26 -19.90 11.33
N ALA A 5 -2.45 -18.85 12.13
CA ALA A 5 -3.66 -18.03 12.11
C ALA A 5 -3.75 -17.17 10.83
N GLY A 6 -2.64 -16.58 10.40
CA GLY A 6 -2.59 -15.82 9.14
C GLY A 6 -2.88 -16.68 7.91
N LEU A 7 -2.40 -17.92 7.88
CA LEU A 7 -2.70 -18.85 6.78
C LEU A 7 -4.16 -19.32 6.77
N LEU A 8 -4.81 -19.36 7.94
CA LEU A 8 -6.18 -19.87 8.07
C LEU A 8 -7.21 -18.91 7.45
N VAL A 9 -7.03 -17.60 7.57
CA VAL A 9 -7.89 -16.61 6.88
C VAL A 9 -7.78 -16.76 5.35
N PHE A 10 -6.55 -16.87 4.83
CA PHE A 10 -6.33 -17.11 3.40
C PHE A 10 -6.82 -18.49 2.92
N ARG A 11 -6.84 -19.52 3.80
CA ARG A 11 -7.23 -20.90 3.46
C ARG A 11 -8.71 -21.21 3.68
N VAL A 12 -9.43 -20.37 4.44
CA VAL A 12 -10.92 -20.34 4.52
C VAL A 12 -11.53 -19.60 3.31
N GLY A 13 -10.69 -19.17 2.35
CA GLY A 13 -11.06 -18.51 1.10
C GLY A 13 -11.89 -19.33 0.09
N SER A 14 -12.42 -20.51 0.46
CA SER A 14 -13.31 -21.24 -0.46
C SER A 14 -14.73 -20.66 -0.54
N ARG A 15 -15.15 -19.81 0.41
CA ARG A 15 -16.41 -19.03 0.33
C ARG A 15 -16.22 -17.58 -0.12
N TYR A 16 -14.99 -17.09 -0.14
CA TYR A 16 -14.65 -15.68 -0.35
C TYR A 16 -13.68 -15.44 -1.52
N SER A 17 -13.50 -16.43 -2.40
CA SER A 17 -12.61 -16.36 -3.56
C SER A 17 -12.85 -15.15 -4.49
N CYS A 18 -14.00 -14.48 -4.38
CA CYS A 18 -14.32 -13.28 -5.15
C CYS A 18 -13.71 -11.98 -4.57
N LEU A 19 -13.22 -12.01 -3.33
CA LEU A 19 -12.68 -10.82 -2.63
C LEU A 19 -11.21 -10.52 -2.92
N GLU A 20 -10.46 -11.51 -3.42
CA GLU A 20 -9.02 -11.42 -3.63
C GLU A 20 -8.70 -11.42 -5.12
N PHE A 21 -7.92 -10.45 -5.58
CA PHE A 21 -7.47 -10.40 -6.96
C PHE A 21 -6.00 -9.97 -7.06
N ARG A 22 -5.33 -10.44 -8.12
CA ARG A 22 -3.93 -10.10 -8.38
C ARG A 22 -3.85 -8.92 -9.34
N LEU A 23 -3.11 -7.88 -8.97
CA LEU A 23 -2.76 -6.78 -9.85
C LEU A 23 -1.25 -6.70 -10.01
N ARG A 24 -0.83 -6.30 -11.21
CA ARG A 24 0.54 -5.88 -11.49
C ARG A 24 0.72 -4.45 -11.00
N VAL A 25 1.74 -4.24 -10.18
CA VAL A 25 2.12 -2.92 -9.65
C VAL A 25 3.55 -2.67 -10.08
N ILE A 26 3.78 -1.45 -10.54
CA ILE A 26 5.10 -1.00 -10.98
C ILE A 26 5.90 -0.59 -9.74
N LYS A 27 7.12 -1.12 -9.59
CA LYS A 27 8.04 -0.75 -8.53
C LYS A 27 9.45 -0.55 -9.06
N LEU A 28 10.24 0.23 -8.34
CA LEU A 28 11.67 0.36 -8.61
C LEU A 28 12.43 -0.77 -7.91
N TYR A 29 13.29 -1.46 -8.66
CA TYR A 29 14.17 -2.50 -8.17
C TYR A 29 15.62 -2.05 -8.31
N CYS A 30 16.42 -2.32 -7.27
CA CYS A 30 17.85 -2.04 -7.29
C CYS A 30 18.63 -3.36 -7.38
N ASP A 31 19.41 -3.53 -8.45
CA ASP A 31 20.23 -4.71 -8.71
C ASP A 31 21.31 -4.91 -7.66
N THR A 32 22.00 -3.83 -7.28
CA THR A 32 23.08 -3.88 -6.27
C THR A 32 22.55 -4.27 -4.90
N CYS A 33 21.40 -3.72 -4.50
CA CYS A 33 20.78 -4.05 -3.22
C CYS A 33 19.90 -5.30 -3.29
N GLN A 34 19.69 -5.88 -4.47
CA GLN A 34 18.78 -7.00 -4.77
C GLN A 34 17.42 -6.89 -4.06
N LYS A 35 16.81 -5.71 -4.09
CA LYS A 35 15.53 -5.45 -3.40
C LYS A 35 14.69 -4.42 -4.14
N PHE A 36 13.38 -4.55 -3.97
CA PHE A 36 12.43 -3.48 -4.31
C PHE A 36 12.63 -2.31 -3.36
N LEU A 37 12.73 -1.11 -3.94
CA LEU A 37 12.86 0.13 -3.20
C LEU A 37 11.48 0.61 -2.76
N VAL A 38 11.44 1.17 -1.55
CA VAL A 38 10.31 1.98 -1.11
C VAL A 38 10.58 3.42 -1.52
N ASP A 39 9.53 4.23 -1.64
CA ASP A 39 9.60 5.60 -2.21
C ASP A 39 10.66 6.47 -1.50
N ARG A 40 10.78 6.35 -0.17
CA ARG A 40 11.79 7.06 0.65
C ARG A 40 13.25 6.64 0.41
N LEU A 41 13.48 5.52 -0.27
CA LEU A 41 14.82 5.04 -0.63
C LEU A 41 15.21 5.41 -2.07
N VAL A 42 14.35 6.16 -2.75
CA VAL A 42 14.55 6.66 -4.11
C VAL A 42 14.74 8.17 -4.03
N GLU A 43 15.81 8.66 -4.62
CA GLU A 43 16.12 10.09 -4.76
C GLU A 43 16.37 10.42 -6.23
N GLY A 44 16.07 11.64 -6.66
CA GLY A 44 16.30 12.04 -8.04
C GLY A 44 15.97 13.50 -8.27
N SER A 45 16.08 13.93 -9.52
CA SER A 45 15.76 15.31 -9.90
C SER A 45 14.24 15.50 -10.04
N CYS A 46 13.72 16.57 -9.42
CA CYS A 46 12.30 16.90 -9.43
C CYS A 46 11.83 17.20 -10.88
N PRO A 47 10.76 16.53 -11.37
CA PRO A 47 10.26 16.74 -12.73
C PRO A 47 9.52 18.08 -12.90
N THR A 48 9.33 18.85 -11.82
CA THR A 48 8.57 20.10 -11.87
C THR A 48 9.42 21.20 -12.56
N PRO A 49 8.92 21.83 -13.64
CA PRO A 49 9.68 22.80 -14.45
C PRO A 49 10.22 24.01 -13.67
N CYS A 50 9.56 24.40 -12.59
CA CYS A 50 9.98 25.56 -11.80
C CYS A 50 10.95 25.21 -10.65
N CYS A 51 11.23 23.93 -10.42
CA CYS A 51 11.91 23.47 -9.20
C CYS A 51 13.34 22.95 -9.47
N HIS A 52 13.45 22.00 -10.41
CA HIS A 52 14.71 21.32 -10.80
C HIS A 52 15.61 20.92 -9.61
N TYR A 53 15.01 20.44 -8.52
CA TYR A 53 15.76 20.03 -7.33
C TYR A 53 16.34 18.63 -7.50
N ASP A 54 17.66 18.46 -7.42
CA ASP A 54 18.37 17.21 -7.76
C ASP A 54 18.31 16.07 -6.73
N SER A 55 17.82 16.38 -5.53
CA SER A 55 17.73 15.44 -4.40
C SER A 55 16.29 15.29 -3.90
N ALA A 56 15.31 15.37 -4.79
CA ALA A 56 13.90 15.15 -4.45
C ALA A 56 13.67 13.69 -4.06
N GLN A 57 12.87 13.47 -3.01
CA GLN A 57 12.48 12.13 -2.59
C GLN A 57 11.33 11.61 -3.45
N GLY A 58 11.20 10.29 -3.51
CA GLY A 58 10.16 9.62 -4.31
C GLY A 58 8.72 9.88 -3.89
N ASP A 59 8.48 10.36 -2.66
CA ASP A 59 7.14 10.69 -2.13
C ASP A 59 6.84 12.20 -2.14
N GLN A 60 7.83 13.02 -1.78
CA GLN A 60 7.67 14.47 -1.72
C GLN A 60 8.96 15.21 -2.06
N CYS A 61 8.84 16.31 -2.82
CA CYS A 61 9.96 17.23 -3.02
C CYS A 61 10.05 18.24 -1.87
N GLU A 62 11.21 18.33 -1.20
CA GLU A 62 11.44 19.26 -0.09
C GLU A 62 11.43 20.73 -0.53
N LYS A 63 11.77 21.03 -1.78
CA LYS A 63 11.86 22.41 -2.30
C LYS A 63 10.50 22.98 -2.72
N CYS A 64 9.65 22.20 -3.39
CA CYS A 64 8.35 22.68 -3.88
C CYS A 64 7.14 22.11 -3.10
N GLY A 65 7.36 21.17 -2.18
CA GLY A 65 6.30 20.53 -1.40
C GLY A 65 5.39 19.59 -2.20
N LYS A 66 5.60 19.45 -3.51
CA LYS A 66 4.78 18.62 -4.40
C LYS A 66 4.91 17.14 -4.05
N LEU A 67 3.78 16.45 -4.00
CA LEU A 67 3.73 15.00 -3.92
C LEU A 67 4.16 14.42 -5.27
N LEU A 68 5.14 13.54 -5.22
CA LEU A 68 5.73 12.89 -6.40
C LEU A 68 5.51 11.39 -6.32
N ASN A 69 5.58 10.74 -7.48
CA ASN A 69 5.76 9.30 -7.55
C ASN A 69 7.22 9.00 -7.90
N PRO A 70 7.82 7.94 -7.36
CA PRO A 70 9.23 7.63 -7.60
C PRO A 70 9.52 7.28 -9.07
N THR A 71 8.51 6.86 -9.84
CA THR A 71 8.59 6.58 -11.27
C THR A 71 8.64 7.86 -12.13
N GLU A 72 8.26 9.01 -11.58
CA GLU A 72 8.25 10.29 -12.30
C GLU A 72 9.53 11.10 -12.07
N LEU A 73 10.41 10.66 -11.17
CA LEU A 73 11.69 11.31 -10.90
C LEU A 73 12.61 11.21 -12.11
N VAL A 74 13.31 12.31 -12.42
CA VAL A 74 14.36 12.33 -13.44
C VAL A 74 15.64 11.78 -12.82
N ASN A 75 16.29 10.83 -13.49
CA ASN A 75 17.49 10.14 -12.99
C ASN A 75 17.33 9.60 -11.56
N PRO A 76 16.41 8.65 -11.33
CA PRO A 76 16.23 8.05 -10.03
C PRO A 76 17.52 7.34 -9.60
N ARG A 77 17.85 7.46 -8.32
CA ARG A 77 19.02 6.88 -7.67
C ARG A 77 18.58 6.21 -6.38
N CYS A 78 19.24 5.11 -6.03
CA CYS A 78 19.01 4.45 -4.77
C CYS A 78 19.80 5.16 -3.66
N LYS A 79 19.11 5.69 -2.64
CA LYS A 79 19.74 6.36 -1.49
C LYS A 79 20.75 5.51 -0.72
N VAL A 80 20.67 4.17 -0.85
CA VAL A 80 21.54 3.23 -0.13
C VAL A 80 22.86 2.97 -0.87
N CYS A 81 22.82 2.84 -2.20
CA CYS A 81 23.98 2.41 -2.99
C CYS A 81 24.33 3.36 -4.14
N ALA A 82 23.64 4.50 -4.24
CA ALA A 82 23.73 5.51 -5.30
C ALA A 82 23.50 5.02 -6.75
N ASN A 83 23.23 3.73 -6.95
CA ASN A 83 23.02 3.15 -8.26
C ASN A 83 21.62 3.46 -8.81
N SER A 84 21.47 3.47 -10.13
CA SER A 84 20.19 3.73 -10.81
C SER A 84 19.29 2.49 -10.71
N PRO A 85 18.11 2.58 -10.07
CA PRO A 85 17.16 1.48 -10.06
C PRO A 85 16.44 1.38 -11.40
N HIS A 86 15.95 0.18 -11.73
CA HIS A 86 15.14 -0.06 -12.91
C HIS A 86 13.68 -0.34 -12.53
N ILE A 87 12.78 -0.13 -13.49
CA ILE A 87 11.35 -0.37 -13.31
C ILE A 87 11.07 -1.86 -13.46
N CYS A 88 10.35 -2.45 -12.51
CA CYS A 88 10.00 -3.86 -12.50
C CYS A 88 8.54 -4.06 -12.06
N ASP A 89 7.84 -4.97 -12.72
CA ASP A 89 6.46 -5.33 -12.37
C ASP A 89 6.43 -6.39 -11.27
N THR A 90 5.67 -6.12 -10.20
CA THR A 90 5.40 -7.10 -9.14
C THR A 90 3.92 -7.44 -9.07
N ASN A 91 3.62 -8.71 -8.81
CA ASN A 91 2.25 -9.16 -8.60
C ASN A 91 1.88 -9.03 -7.12
N HIS A 92 0.87 -8.21 -6.84
CA HIS A 92 0.35 -8.03 -5.49
C HIS A 92 -1.09 -8.52 -5.39
N LEU A 93 -1.42 -9.06 -4.22
CA LEU A 93 -2.78 -9.43 -3.88
C LEU A 93 -3.49 -8.23 -3.27
N PHE A 94 -4.66 -7.90 -3.80
CA PHE A 94 -5.51 -6.82 -3.35
C PHE A 94 -6.84 -7.36 -2.82
N LEU A 95 -7.35 -6.70 -1.78
CA LEU A 95 -8.66 -6.96 -1.22
C LEU A 95 -9.69 -5.99 -1.80
N GLN A 96 -10.81 -6.51 -2.29
CA GLN A 96 -11.97 -5.73 -2.70
C GLN A 96 -12.81 -5.34 -1.48
N LEU A 97 -12.47 -4.21 -0.86
CA LEU A 97 -13.24 -3.68 0.27
C LEU A 97 -14.70 -3.35 -0.03
N PRO A 98 -15.10 -2.85 -1.23
CA PRO A 98 -16.50 -2.51 -1.49
C PRO A 98 -17.45 -3.71 -1.36
N LEU A 99 -16.99 -4.92 -1.70
CA LEU A 99 -17.77 -6.15 -1.55
C LEU A 99 -18.01 -6.54 -0.08
N LEU A 100 -17.17 -6.03 0.83
CA LEU A 100 -17.27 -6.27 2.27
C LEU A 100 -18.08 -5.19 3.00
N GLU A 101 -18.43 -4.08 2.34
CA GLU A 101 -19.04 -2.93 2.99
C GLU A 101 -20.35 -3.29 3.71
N GLY A 102 -21.23 -4.06 3.06
CA GLY A 102 -22.50 -4.51 3.65
C GLY A 102 -22.29 -5.30 4.94
N ASN A 103 -21.44 -6.33 4.88
CA ASN A 103 -21.13 -7.18 6.04
C ASN A 103 -20.50 -6.37 7.19
N VAL A 104 -19.64 -5.40 6.88
CA VAL A 104 -19.00 -4.53 7.88
C VAL A 104 -20.03 -3.63 8.53
N ARG A 105 -20.97 -3.06 7.75
CA ARG A 105 -22.04 -2.20 8.27
C ARG A 105 -22.98 -2.97 9.21
N ASP A 106 -23.33 -4.20 8.84
CA ASP A 106 -24.16 -5.09 9.68
C ASP A 106 -23.44 -5.48 10.98
N TYR A 107 -22.13 -5.73 10.90
CA TYR A 107 -21.33 -6.00 12.09
C TYR A 107 -21.30 -4.80 13.05
N ILE A 108 -21.07 -3.59 12.54
CA ILE A 108 -21.01 -2.37 13.36
C ILE A 108 -22.36 -2.06 14.00
N SER A 109 -23.47 -2.25 13.28
CA SER A 109 -24.80 -2.07 13.84
C SER A 109 -25.04 -3.03 15.01
N SER A 110 -24.66 -4.31 14.88
CA SER A 110 -24.76 -5.29 15.96
C SER A 110 -23.91 -4.93 17.19
N MET A 111 -22.70 -4.42 16.99
CA MET A 111 -21.79 -4.04 18.08
C MET A 111 -22.24 -2.78 18.82
N SER A 112 -22.91 -1.87 18.13
CA SER A 112 -23.50 -0.66 18.75
C SER A 112 -24.67 -1.00 19.68
N VAL A 113 -25.51 -1.97 19.29
CA VAL A 113 -26.63 -2.46 20.12
C VAL A 113 -26.10 -3.22 21.33
N ALA A 114 -25.06 -4.03 21.16
CA ALA A 114 -24.42 -4.78 22.24
C ALA A 114 -23.60 -3.91 23.23
N ARG A 115 -23.55 -2.57 23.05
CA ARG A 115 -22.75 -1.61 23.84
C ARG A 115 -21.30 -2.00 24.06
N SER A 116 -20.74 -2.80 23.15
CA SER A 116 -19.39 -3.36 23.32
C SER A 116 -18.29 -2.39 22.87
N TRP A 117 -18.62 -1.36 22.10
CA TRP A 117 -17.68 -0.38 21.55
C TRP A 117 -17.92 1.02 22.14
N SER A 118 -16.84 1.80 22.26
CA SER A 118 -16.93 3.20 22.66
C SER A 118 -17.58 4.05 21.57
N GLN A 119 -18.26 5.12 21.99
CA GLN A 119 -18.96 6.02 21.06
C GLN A 119 -18.01 6.62 20.01
N ASN A 120 -16.78 6.94 20.41
CA ASN A 120 -15.75 7.49 19.52
C ASN A 120 -15.36 6.48 18.43
N ALA A 121 -15.24 5.20 18.76
CA ALA A 121 -14.92 4.16 17.79
C ALA A 121 -16.04 4.01 16.76
N ILE A 122 -17.30 3.98 17.21
CA ILE A 122 -18.47 3.89 16.33
C ILE A 122 -18.54 5.10 15.40
N GLN A 123 -18.37 6.32 15.94
CA GLN A 123 -18.40 7.54 15.14
C GLN A 123 -17.27 7.58 14.11
N ALA A 124 -16.04 7.25 14.52
CA ALA A 124 -14.90 7.18 13.61
C ALA A 124 -15.17 6.21 12.47
N THR A 125 -15.60 4.98 12.76
CA THR A 125 -15.89 3.98 11.72
C THR A 125 -17.03 4.41 10.79
N ASN A 126 -18.06 5.08 11.31
CA ASN A 126 -19.14 5.62 10.47
C ASN A 126 -18.67 6.72 9.52
N VAL A 127 -17.66 7.53 9.88
CA VAL A 127 -17.05 8.50 8.95
C VAL A 127 -16.39 7.77 7.78
N TRP A 128 -15.58 6.75 8.08
CA TRP A 128 -14.94 5.92 7.04
C TRP A 128 -15.95 5.21 6.14
N LEU A 129 -17.08 4.74 6.69
CA LEU A 129 -18.15 4.13 5.89
C LEU A 129 -18.93 5.13 5.06
N LYS A 130 -19.10 6.37 5.56
CA LYS A 130 -19.84 7.42 4.85
C LYS A 130 -19.08 7.93 3.62
N GLU A 131 -17.74 8.01 3.71
CA GLU A 131 -16.87 8.31 2.56
C GLU A 131 -16.87 7.19 1.52
N GLY A 132 -17.38 6.01 1.89
CA GLY A 132 -17.42 4.81 1.07
C GLY A 132 -16.06 4.10 1.07
N LEU A 133 -16.09 2.77 1.11
CA LEU A 133 -14.86 1.96 1.00
C LEU A 133 -14.24 2.01 -0.42
N THR A 134 -14.76 2.89 -1.29
CA THR A 134 -14.28 3.18 -2.64
C THR A 134 -12.96 3.95 -2.63
N LEU A 135 -12.75 4.89 -1.69
CA LEU A 135 -11.48 5.62 -1.56
C LEU A 135 -10.31 4.68 -1.20
N CYS A 136 -10.62 3.60 -0.45
CA CYS A 136 -9.70 2.52 -0.07
C CYS A 136 -9.93 1.23 -0.88
N SER A 137 -10.52 1.31 -2.07
CA SER A 137 -11.03 0.16 -2.84
C SER A 137 -10.01 -0.95 -3.09
N ARG A 138 -8.71 -0.67 -2.94
CA ARG A 138 -7.62 -1.61 -3.19
C ARG A 138 -6.59 -1.57 -2.07
N VAL A 139 -6.78 -2.39 -1.04
CA VAL A 139 -5.76 -2.59 0.01
C VAL A 139 -4.80 -3.69 -0.42
N ASN A 140 -3.51 -3.38 -0.53
CA ASN A 140 -2.48 -4.36 -0.83
C ASN A 140 -2.19 -5.22 0.41
N LEU A 141 -2.40 -6.53 0.29
CA LEU A 141 -2.18 -7.49 1.38
C LEU A 141 -0.77 -8.05 1.42
N THR A 142 0.05 -7.78 0.40
CA THR A 142 1.34 -8.44 0.17
C THR A 142 2.48 -7.45 0.09
N ARG A 143 3.64 -7.81 0.63
CA ARG A 143 4.85 -7.00 0.57
C ARG A 143 6.03 -7.85 0.13
N ASP A 144 6.80 -7.33 -0.81
CA ASP A 144 8.01 -7.98 -1.29
C ASP A 144 9.08 -7.93 -0.18
N LYS A 145 9.34 -9.09 0.41
CA LYS A 145 10.47 -9.27 1.33
C LYS A 145 11.54 -10.06 0.60
N LYS A 146 12.82 -9.72 0.82
CA LYS A 146 13.91 -10.62 0.44
C LYS A 146 13.62 -11.99 1.04
N ARG A 147 13.52 -13.03 0.20
CA ARG A 147 13.53 -14.41 0.71
C ARG A 147 14.86 -14.57 1.44
N LYS A 148 14.81 -14.79 2.76
CA LYS A 148 16.00 -15.25 3.47
C LYS A 148 16.35 -16.60 2.84
N GLN A 149 17.48 -16.68 2.12
CA GLN A 149 18.11 -17.97 1.85
C GLN A 149 18.28 -18.65 3.21
N LYS A 150 17.69 -19.84 3.33
CA LYS A 150 17.72 -20.63 4.54
C LYS A 150 18.90 -21.58 4.46
#